data_AF-A0A3A4P465-F1
#
_entry.id   AF-A0A3A4P465-F1
#
_cell.length_a   1.000
_cell.length_b   1.000
_cell.length_c   1.000
_cell.angle_alpha   90.00
_cell.angle_beta   90.00
_cell.angle_gamma   90.00
#
_symmetry.space_group_name_H-M   'P 1'
#
loop_
_entity.id
_entity.type
_entity.pdbx_description
1 polymer ?
#
loop_
_entity_poly.entity_id
_entity_poly.type
_entity_poly.pdbx_seq_one_letter_code
_entity_poly.pdbx_strand_id
1 'polypeptide(L)'
;MVARKRVIKKCFAAIGVLEKYGHNLRRPHVDYLRNGIYELRISFRGIQYRMLYFFHGKDIVIISHGLVKESIVPPYDIDLSLERKKKYGKNPEKHTYVKEVDHERG
;
A
#
# COMPACT_ATOMS: atom_id res chain seq x y z
N MET A 1 -15.80 -17.03 7.19
CA MET A 1 -14.76 -16.41 8.05
C MET A 1 -13.30 -16.77 7.67
N VAL A 2 -13.00 -18.02 7.28
CA VAL A 2 -11.61 -18.50 7.01
C VAL A 2 -10.92 -17.84 5.80
N ALA A 3 -11.64 -17.62 4.68
CA ALA A 3 -11.06 -17.04 3.47
C ALA A 3 -10.59 -15.59 3.67
N ARG A 4 -11.34 -14.79 4.45
CA ARG A 4 -10.97 -13.40 4.80
C ARG A 4 -9.66 -13.34 5.58
N LYS A 5 -9.46 -14.24 6.56
CA LYS A 5 -8.20 -14.32 7.32
C LYS A 5 -7.00 -14.64 6.42
N ARG A 6 -7.19 -15.53 5.43
CA ARG A 6 -6.12 -15.93 4.50
C ARG A 6 -5.70 -14.81 3.55
N VAL A 7 -6.65 -14.05 3.01
CA VAL A 7 -6.30 -12.90 2.15
C VAL A 7 -5.61 -11.80 2.95
N ILE A 8 -6.09 -11.51 4.17
CA ILE A 8 -5.45 -10.53 5.06
C ILE A 8 -3.99 -10.90 5.33
N LYS A 9 -3.70 -12.18 5.63
CA LYS A 9 -2.33 -12.68 5.81
C LYS A 9 -1.46 -12.46 4.56
N LYS A 10 -2.02 -12.68 3.36
CA LYS A 10 -1.31 -12.40 2.09
C LYS A 10 -1.05 -10.91 1.87
N CYS A 11 -2.00 -10.05 2.22
CA CYS A 11 -1.80 -8.60 2.16
C CYS A 11 -0.68 -8.17 3.11
N PHE A 12 -0.68 -8.61 4.37
CA PHE A 12 0.40 -8.31 5.32
C PHE A 12 1.76 -8.83 4.84
N ALA A 13 1.82 -10.04 4.30
CA ALA A 13 3.06 -10.57 3.73
C ALA A 13 3.56 -9.71 2.56
N ALA A 14 2.67 -9.25 1.68
CA ALA A 14 3.03 -8.37 0.57
C ALA A 14 3.51 -6.99 1.04
N ILE A 15 2.91 -6.46 2.12
CA ILE A 15 3.35 -5.21 2.76
C ILE A 15 4.76 -5.38 3.34
N GLY A 16 5.04 -6.48 4.04
CA GLY A 16 6.39 -6.74 4.56
C GLY A 16 7.44 -6.92 3.46
N VAL A 17 7.07 -7.47 2.30
CA VAL A 17 7.95 -7.50 1.12
C VAL A 17 8.18 -6.09 0.57
N LEU A 18 7.13 -5.26 0.49
CA LEU A 18 7.25 -3.86 0.06
C LEU A 18 8.13 -3.04 1.02
N GLU A 19 7.99 -3.24 2.32
CA GLU A 19 8.84 -2.63 3.34
C GLU A 19 10.31 -3.05 3.17
N LYS A 20 10.58 -4.34 3.00
CA LYS A 20 11.94 -4.88 2.86
C LYS A 20 12.67 -4.36 1.62
N TYR A 21 11.99 -4.28 0.48
CA TYR A 21 12.63 -3.95 -0.80
C TYR A 21 12.40 -2.51 -1.25
N GLY A 22 11.39 -1.82 -0.72
CA GLY A 22 11.06 -0.43 -1.02
C GLY A 22 11.06 -0.14 -2.52
N HIS A 23 11.85 0.86 -2.92
CA HIS A 23 12.04 1.29 -4.30
C HIS A 23 12.62 0.22 -5.25
N ASN A 24 13.20 -0.86 -4.72
CA ASN A 24 13.78 -1.94 -5.51
C ASN A 24 12.77 -3.06 -5.83
N LEU A 25 11.56 -3.01 -5.26
CA LEU A 25 10.53 -3.96 -5.61
C LEU A 25 10.06 -3.71 -7.05
N ARG A 26 9.86 -4.81 -7.80
CA ARG A 26 9.53 -4.78 -9.24
C ARG A 26 8.36 -5.72 -9.55
N ARG A 27 7.98 -5.78 -10.83
CA ARG A 27 7.04 -6.78 -11.34
C ARG A 27 7.53 -8.21 -11.01
N PRO A 28 6.61 -9.16 -10.73
CA PRO A 28 5.15 -9.04 -10.81
C PRO A 28 4.49 -8.46 -9.55
N HIS A 29 5.25 -8.12 -8.51
CA HIS A 29 4.69 -7.71 -7.21
C HIS A 29 4.16 -6.30 -7.18
N VAL A 30 4.82 -5.38 -7.89
CA VAL A 30 4.39 -3.97 -7.98
C VAL A 30 4.42 -3.49 -9.42
N ASP A 31 3.72 -2.40 -9.67
CA ASP A 31 3.81 -1.67 -10.91
C ASP A 31 3.66 -0.16 -10.70
N TYR A 32 4.21 0.63 -11.63
CA TYR A 32 4.01 2.08 -11.66
C TYR A 32 2.72 2.40 -12.41
N LEU A 33 1.88 3.27 -11.84
CA LEU A 33 0.65 3.72 -12.48
C LEU A 33 0.86 5.08 -13.17
N ARG A 34 0.98 6.16 -12.38
CA ARG A 34 1.30 7.53 -12.85
C ARG A 34 1.61 8.47 -11.69
N ASN A 35 2.28 9.59 -11.95
CA ASN A 35 2.49 10.71 -11.01
C ASN A 35 3.06 10.29 -9.64
N GLY A 36 3.92 9.26 -9.66
CA GLY A 36 4.51 8.66 -8.45
C GLY A 36 3.50 7.90 -7.58
N ILE A 37 2.43 7.38 -8.17
CA ILE A 37 1.53 6.37 -7.59
C ILE A 37 1.89 5.00 -8.18
N TYR A 38 1.94 4.01 -7.30
CA TYR A 38 2.26 2.62 -7.60
C TYR A 38 1.13 1.71 -7.12
N GLU A 39 1.07 0.50 -7.66
CA GLU A 39 0.22 -0.57 -7.14
C GLU A 39 1.05 -1.71 -6.55
N LEU A 40 0.57 -2.28 -5.44
CA LEU A 40 1.01 -3.55 -4.89
C LEU A 40 -0.01 -4.62 -5.26
N ARG A 41 0.47 -5.73 -5.83
CA ARG A 41 -0.33 -6.74 -6.53
C ARG A 41 -0.41 -8.04 -5.73
N ILE A 42 -1.63 -8.40 -5.31
CA ILE A 42 -1.91 -9.66 -4.60
C ILE A 42 -2.96 -10.45 -5.37
N SER A 43 -2.71 -11.73 -5.61
CA SER A 43 -3.70 -12.67 -6.17
C SER A 43 -4.03 -13.75 -5.15
N PHE A 44 -5.32 -14.02 -4.97
CA PHE A 44 -5.81 -15.09 -4.11
C PHE A 44 -7.09 -15.71 -4.67
N ARG A 45 -7.04 -17.01 -4.99
CA ARG A 45 -8.19 -17.78 -5.49
C ARG A 45 -8.91 -17.12 -6.68
N GLY A 46 -8.14 -16.64 -7.67
CA GLY A 46 -8.68 -15.96 -8.85
C GLY A 46 -9.01 -14.48 -8.67
N ILE A 47 -9.12 -13.99 -7.43
CA ILE A 47 -9.40 -12.59 -7.14
C ILE A 47 -8.11 -11.77 -7.09
N GLN A 48 -8.10 -10.60 -7.72
CA GLN A 48 -6.99 -9.65 -7.65
C GLN A 48 -7.29 -8.55 -6.63
N TYR A 49 -6.40 -8.44 -5.65
CA TYR A 49 -6.37 -7.35 -4.70
C TYR A 49 -5.23 -6.42 -5.10
N ARG A 50 -5.51 -5.12 -5.13
CA ARG A 50 -4.51 -4.07 -5.39
C ARG A 50 -4.50 -3.11 -4.22
N MET A 51 -3.31 -2.69 -3.81
CA MET A 51 -3.14 -1.59 -2.86
C MET A 51 -2.38 -0.47 -3.55
N LEU A 52 -2.97 0.72 -3.62
CA LEU A 52 -2.30 1.89 -4.17
C LEU A 52 -1.43 2.51 -3.09
N TYR A 53 -0.20 2.86 -3.46
CA TYR A 53 0.76 3.46 -2.54
C TYR A 53 1.63 4.49 -3.24
N PHE A 54 2.32 5.29 -2.44
CA PHE A 54 3.32 6.24 -2.91
C PHE A 54 4.46 6.34 -1.90
N PHE A 55 5.62 6.78 -2.38
CA PHE A 55 6.77 7.07 -1.54
C PHE A 55 6.73 8.51 -1.04
N HIS A 56 7.20 8.72 0.18
CA HIS A 56 7.52 10.03 0.74
C HIS A 56 8.98 10.01 1.20
N GLY A 57 9.83 10.83 0.57
CA GLY A 57 11.28 10.70 0.74
C GLY A 57 11.80 9.37 0.21
N LYS A 58 12.86 8.83 0.84
CA LYS A 58 13.50 7.57 0.44
C LYS A 58 12.98 6.36 1.22
N ASP A 59 12.48 6.59 2.43
CA ASP A 59 12.32 5.52 3.43
C ASP A 59 10.86 5.25 3.81
N ILE A 60 9.93 6.13 3.41
CA ILE A 60 8.52 6.03 3.83
C ILE A 60 7.66 5.60 2.64
N VAL A 61 6.91 4.50 2.86
CA VAL A 61 5.86 4.03 1.95
C VAL A 61 4.51 4.26 2.59
N ILE A 62 3.62 4.96 1.88
CA ILE A 62 2.27 5.24 2.35
C ILE A 62 1.28 4.49 1.47
N ILE A 63 0.58 3.54 2.08
CA ILE A 63 -0.53 2.83 1.44
C ILE A 63 -1.78 3.68 1.55
N SER A 64 -2.29 4.12 0.40
CA SER A 64 -3.45 5.01 0.29
C SER A 64 -4.76 4.27 0.54
N HIS A 65 -4.99 3.15 -0.16
CA HIS A 65 -6.15 2.27 0.01
C HIS A 65 -5.98 0.96 -0.75
N GLY A 66 -6.80 -0.03 -0.42
CA GLY A 66 -6.95 -1.27 -1.17
C GLY A 66 -8.23 -1.31 -1.99
N LEU A 67 -8.20 -2.06 -3.09
CA LEU A 67 -9.35 -2.31 -3.96
C LEU A 67 -9.36 -3.77 -4.43
N VAL A 68 -10.56 -4.28 -4.66
CA VAL A 68 -10.79 -5.61 -5.26
C VAL A 68 -11.16 -5.37 -6.71
N LYS A 69 -10.37 -5.87 -7.65
CA LYS A 69 -10.60 -5.67 -9.09
C LYS A 69 -10.25 -6.88 -9.92
N GLU A 70 -10.72 -6.88 -11.18
CA GLU A 70 -10.50 -7.97 -12.13
C GLU A 70 -9.44 -7.68 -13.20
N SER A 71 -9.10 -6.41 -13.47
CA SER A 71 -8.10 -6.07 -14.51
C SER A 71 -7.28 -4.80 -14.26
N ILE A 72 -7.88 -3.61 -14.43
CA ILE A 72 -7.17 -2.32 -14.47
C ILE A 72 -7.61 -1.42 -13.31
N VAL A 73 -6.67 -0.80 -12.60
CA VAL A 73 -6.94 0.22 -11.57
C VAL A 73 -7.70 1.39 -12.20
N PRO A 74 -8.89 1.79 -11.71
CA PRO A 74 -9.66 2.83 -12.38
C PRO A 74 -8.99 4.19 -12.15
N PRO A 75 -9.08 5.12 -13.12
CA PRO A 75 -8.47 6.43 -13.02
C PRO A 75 -8.83 7.18 -11.72
N TYR A 76 -10.09 7.08 -11.28
CA TYR A 76 -10.56 7.74 -10.07
C TYR A 76 -9.81 7.32 -8.79
N ASP A 77 -9.48 6.03 -8.62
CA ASP A 77 -8.71 5.56 -7.46
C ASP A 77 -7.27 6.10 -7.50
N ILE A 78 -6.71 6.26 -8.70
CA ILE A 78 -5.40 6.88 -8.88
C ILE A 78 -5.46 8.36 -8.48
N ASP A 79 -6.50 9.08 -8.92
CA ASP A 79 -6.70 10.49 -8.58
C ASP A 79 -6.92 10.69 -7.08
N LEU A 80 -7.71 9.83 -6.44
CA LEU A 80 -7.87 9.81 -5.00
C LEU A 80 -6.53 9.58 -4.28
N SER A 81 -5.69 8.68 -4.79
CA SER A 81 -4.36 8.45 -4.25
C SER A 81 -3.44 9.67 -4.41
N LEU A 82 -3.57 10.42 -5.51
CA LEU A 82 -2.85 11.67 -5.72
C LEU A 82 -3.30 12.77 -4.75
N GLU A 83 -4.60 12.90 -4.50
CA GLU A 83 -5.12 13.83 -3.49
C GLU A 83 -4.59 13.51 -2.10
N ARG A 84 -4.57 12.24 -1.72
CA ARG A 84 -4.01 11.79 -0.44
C ARG A 84 -2.52 12.06 -0.34
N LYS A 85 -1.76 11.81 -1.42
CA LYS A 85 -0.34 12.17 -1.52
C LYS A 85 -0.11 13.67 -1.32
N LYS A 86 -0.91 14.53 -1.96
CA LYS A 86 -0.85 15.98 -1.79
C LYS A 86 -1.17 16.40 -0.35
N LYS A 87 -2.20 15.83 0.27
CA LYS A 87 -2.58 16.11 1.66
C LYS A 87 -1.47 15.71 2.63
N TYR A 88 -0.94 14.49 2.49
CA TYR A 88 0.17 14.01 3.31
C TYR A 88 1.41 14.91 3.16
N GLY A 89 1.80 15.24 1.93
CA GLY A 89 2.96 16.09 1.68
C GLY A 89 2.86 17.50 2.27
N LYS A 90 1.64 18.04 2.46
CA LYS A 90 1.41 19.34 3.12
C LYS A 90 1.52 19.27 4.64
N ASN A 91 1.18 18.15 5.26
CA ASN A 91 1.23 17.98 6.70
C ASN A 91 1.42 16.50 7.09
N PRO A 92 2.67 15.99 7.01
CA PRO A 92 2.96 14.58 7.33
C PRO A 92 2.61 14.22 8.77
N GLU A 93 2.89 15.10 9.74
CA GLU A 93 2.64 14.88 11.17
C GLU A 93 1.15 14.66 11.45
N LYS A 94 0.28 15.53 10.93
CA LYS A 94 -1.18 15.39 11.09
C LYS A 94 -1.74 14.11 10.46
N HIS A 95 -1.08 13.62 9.43
CA HIS A 95 -1.52 12.44 8.67
C HIS A 95 -0.72 11.18 9.02
N THR A 96 0.08 11.22 10.08
CA THR A 96 0.83 10.08 10.61
C THR A 96 0.34 9.78 12.01
N TYR A 97 -0.14 8.55 12.20
CA TYR A 97 -0.38 8.01 13.53
C TYR A 97 0.90 7.32 14.01
N VAL A 98 1.48 7.81 15.10
CA VAL A 98 2.57 7.13 15.79
C VAL A 98 1.94 6.29 16.91
N LYS A 99 2.06 4.97 16.81
CA LYS A 99 1.67 4.09 17.90
C LYS A 99 2.70 4.26 19.02
N GLU A 100 2.27 4.58 20.23
CA GLU A 100 3.13 4.51 21.40
C GLU A 100 3.61 3.06 21.54
N VAL A 101 4.93 2.89 21.55
CA VAL A 101 5.52 1.56 21.77
C VAL A 101 5.49 1.36 23.27
N ASP A 102 4.50 0.61 23.76
CA ASP A 102 4.54 0.11 25.13
C ASP A 102 5.85 -0.68 25.27
N HIS A 103 6.80 -0.14 26.03
CA HIS A 103 7.95 -0.91 26.50
C HIS A 103 7.39 -2.04 27.37
N GLU A 104 7.20 -3.22 26.77
CA GLU A 104 7.11 -4.47 27.52
C GLU A 104 8.37 -4.52 28.40
N ARG A 105 8.17 -4.31 29.70
CA ARG A 105 9.18 -4.58 30.72
C ARG A 105 9.60 -6.03 30.54
N GLY A 106 10.91 -6.24 30.38
CA GLY A 106 11.52 -7.56 30.27
C GLY A 106 11.29 -8.46 31.48
#